data_AF-R7BZL6-F1
#
_entry.id   AF-R7BZL6-F1
#
_cell.length_a   1.000
_cell.length_b   1.000
_cell.length_c   1.000
_cell.angle_alpha   90.00
_cell.angle_beta   90.00
_cell.angle_gamma   90.00
#
_symmetry.space_group_name_H-M   'P 1'
#
loop_
_entity.id
_entity.type
_entity.pdbx_description
1 polymer ?
#
loop_
_entity_poly.entity_id
_entity_poly.type
_entity_poly.pdbx_seq_one_letter_code
_entity_poly.pdbx_strand_id
1 'polypeptide(L)'
;MHKKFGLTLNGLRTIANNHRIGSKTPLIGAHEAQEIGKTVWQALEGYIFRKGGKPRFKSWKRGLNGISGTDNRELIWKPEESALYWRKKPYRVKIDDSQQQVALIFDEKTRQAEKRIGMSMTLFDKAGGGLITADGIDDLADKLGVPAGVLKETVESFNAKVRADGTAPEAVPPKAHLAAKLDMKGRLYAFYPLTPSITMVYGGLTIDTKARVTAQDGDVMRGLYAAGETVNLYYMDYHGGGILPQCLAFGRVAGEGAAKLAGHCGRVF
;
A
#
# COMPACT_ATOMS: atom_id res chain seq x y z
N MET A 1 -28.41 -21.53 17.64
CA MET A 1 -27.25 -22.15 16.95
C MET A 1 -25.89 -21.86 17.60
N HIS A 2 -25.64 -20.70 18.22
CA HIS A 2 -24.31 -20.36 18.76
C HIS A 2 -23.93 -20.98 20.12
N LYS A 3 -24.88 -21.51 20.91
CA LYS A 3 -24.59 -22.20 22.20
C LYS A 3 -24.24 -23.70 22.06
N LYS A 4 -24.53 -24.33 20.91
CA LYS A 4 -24.47 -25.81 20.78
C LYS A 4 -23.07 -26.35 20.43
N PHE A 5 -22.13 -25.49 20.00
CA PHE A 5 -20.78 -25.90 19.57
C PHE A 5 -19.61 -25.26 20.33
N GLY A 6 -19.87 -24.43 21.35
CA GLY A 6 -18.85 -24.03 22.32
C GLY A 6 -17.54 -23.43 21.77
N LEU A 7 -17.53 -22.75 20.62
CA LEU A 7 -16.32 -22.10 20.09
C LEU A 7 -16.12 -20.74 20.76
N THR A 8 -15.55 -20.79 21.96
CA THR A 8 -14.88 -19.63 22.59
C THR A 8 -13.47 -19.48 22.01
N LEU A 9 -12.75 -18.40 22.34
CA LEU A 9 -11.32 -18.22 22.01
C LEU A 9 -10.45 -19.45 22.39
N ASN A 10 -10.90 -20.23 23.38
CA ASN A 10 -10.26 -21.49 23.78
C ASN A 10 -10.56 -22.67 22.83
N GLY A 11 -11.69 -22.65 22.11
CA GLY A 11 -12.05 -23.68 21.14
C GLY A 11 -11.11 -23.71 19.93
N LEU A 12 -10.62 -22.54 19.51
CA LEU A 12 -9.59 -22.40 18.47
C LEU A 12 -8.25 -22.99 18.91
N ARG A 13 -7.87 -22.81 20.18
CA ARG A 13 -6.68 -23.44 20.77
C ARG A 13 -6.81 -24.97 20.80
N THR A 14 -8.01 -25.49 21.09
CA THR A 14 -8.26 -26.94 21.08
C THR A 14 -8.17 -27.52 19.67
N ILE A 15 -8.71 -26.83 18.66
CA ILE A 15 -8.61 -27.26 17.25
C ILE A 15 -7.14 -27.26 16.79
N ALA A 16 -6.39 -26.20 17.07
CA ALA A 16 -4.96 -26.10 16.74
C ALA A 16 -4.11 -27.13 17.52
N ASN A 17 -4.44 -27.39 18.78
CA ASN A 17 -3.75 -28.41 19.58
C ASN A 17 -4.07 -29.83 19.10
N ASN A 18 -5.32 -30.13 18.74
CA ASN A 18 -5.71 -31.43 18.19
C ASN A 18 -5.07 -31.65 16.81
N HIS A 19 -4.97 -30.59 15.99
CA HIS A 19 -4.24 -30.61 14.73
C HIS A 19 -2.73 -30.84 14.96
N ARG A 20 -2.10 -30.20 15.95
CA ARG A 20 -0.70 -30.45 16.35
C ARG A 20 -0.45 -31.87 16.84
N ILE A 21 -1.35 -32.42 17.67
CA ILE A 21 -1.26 -33.79 18.18
C ILE A 21 -1.37 -34.80 17.02
N GLY A 22 -2.25 -34.55 16.05
CA GLY A 22 -2.43 -35.42 14.88
C GLY A 22 -1.32 -35.29 13.83
N SER A 23 -0.76 -34.10 13.65
CA SER A 23 0.20 -33.80 12.56
C SER A 23 1.68 -33.93 12.97
N LYS A 24 1.99 -33.96 14.27
CA LYS A 24 3.35 -34.04 14.84
C LYS A 24 4.35 -33.00 14.29
N THR A 25 3.88 -31.89 13.71
CA THR A 25 4.73 -30.83 13.13
C THR A 25 4.68 -29.54 13.95
N PRO A 26 5.80 -28.79 14.08
CA PRO A 26 5.83 -27.51 14.77
C PRO A 26 5.25 -26.33 13.94
N LEU A 27 4.80 -26.56 12.70
CA LEU A 27 4.36 -25.52 11.76
C LEU A 27 2.89 -25.10 11.94
N ILE A 28 2.57 -23.84 11.65
CA ILE A 28 1.20 -23.28 11.68
C ILE A 28 0.58 -23.30 10.28
N GLY A 29 -0.71 -23.65 10.18
CA GLY A 29 -1.43 -23.72 8.92
C GLY A 29 -1.99 -22.37 8.45
N ALA A 30 -2.33 -22.28 7.17
CA ALA A 30 -2.87 -21.09 6.51
C ALA A 30 -4.07 -20.45 7.24
N HIS A 31 -5.02 -21.29 7.67
CA HIS A 31 -6.23 -20.86 8.37
C HIS A 31 -5.92 -20.27 9.74
N GLU A 32 -4.92 -20.82 10.43
CA GLU A 32 -4.47 -20.32 11.74
C GLU A 32 -3.75 -18.98 11.58
N ALA A 33 -2.94 -18.82 10.52
CA ALA A 33 -2.27 -17.55 10.20
C ALA A 33 -3.24 -16.43 9.81
N GLN A 34 -4.27 -16.73 9.00
CA GLN A 34 -5.28 -15.76 8.57
C GLN A 34 -6.14 -15.23 9.74
N GLU A 35 -6.61 -16.11 10.62
CA GLU A 35 -7.42 -15.71 11.78
C GLU A 35 -6.62 -14.90 12.80
N ILE A 36 -5.32 -15.21 12.94
CA ILE A 36 -4.38 -14.41 13.72
C ILE A 36 -4.22 -13.00 13.13
N GLY A 37 -3.95 -12.88 11.83
CA GLY A 37 -3.79 -11.59 11.15
C GLY A 37 -5.05 -10.72 11.26
N LYS A 38 -6.22 -11.32 11.07
CA LYS A 38 -7.53 -10.64 11.16
C LYS A 38 -7.79 -10.08 12.56
N THR A 39 -7.44 -10.84 13.60
CA THR A 39 -7.65 -10.45 15.01
C THR A 39 -6.72 -9.30 15.42
N VAL A 40 -5.45 -9.32 14.95
CA VAL A 40 -4.49 -8.23 15.19
C VAL A 40 -4.95 -6.93 14.51
N TRP A 41 -5.42 -7.03 13.28
CA TRP A 41 -5.92 -5.88 12.52
C TRP A 41 -7.14 -5.21 13.19
N GLN A 42 -8.12 -5.99 13.64
CA GLN A 42 -9.31 -5.48 14.31
C GLN A 42 -9.00 -4.77 15.64
N ALA A 43 -8.00 -5.25 16.39
CA ALA A 43 -7.56 -4.61 17.63
C ALA A 43 -6.85 -3.26 17.38
N LEU A 44 -6.05 -3.18 16.31
CA LEU A 44 -5.42 -1.94 15.86
C LEU A 44 -6.44 -0.93 15.33
N GLU A 45 -7.39 -1.38 14.50
CA GLU A 45 -8.46 -0.53 13.97
C GLU A 45 -9.30 0.08 15.10
N GLY A 46 -9.64 -0.71 16.12
CA GLY A 46 -10.39 -0.24 17.29
C GLY A 46 -9.64 0.81 18.12
N TYR A 47 -8.32 0.67 18.27
CA TYR A 47 -7.48 1.63 18.97
C TYR A 47 -7.28 2.94 18.19
N ILE A 48 -7.00 2.83 16.89
CA ILE A 48 -6.67 3.98 16.05
C ILE A 48 -7.91 4.80 15.70
N PHE A 49 -9.02 4.15 15.33
CA PHE A 49 -10.15 4.83 14.70
C PHE A 49 -11.41 4.89 15.56
N ARG A 50 -11.54 4.05 16.58
CA ARG A 50 -12.80 3.92 17.36
C ARG A 50 -12.68 4.30 18.84
N LYS A 51 -11.62 5.04 19.20
CA LYS A 51 -11.30 5.45 20.59
C LYS A 51 -11.25 4.28 21.59
N GLY A 52 -10.98 3.06 21.10
CA GLY A 52 -10.72 1.92 21.96
C GLY A 52 -9.45 2.15 22.78
N GLY A 53 -9.38 1.59 23.99
CA GLY A 53 -8.17 1.70 24.82
C GLY A 53 -6.94 1.09 24.16
N LYS A 54 -5.74 1.53 24.56
CA LYS A 54 -4.45 0.98 24.09
C LYS A 54 -4.45 -0.56 24.17
N PRO A 55 -4.04 -1.27 23.10
CA PRO A 55 -3.89 -2.72 23.15
C PRO A 55 -2.96 -3.10 24.31
N ARG A 56 -3.44 -3.91 25.25
CA ARG A 56 -2.64 -4.34 26.42
C ARG A 56 -2.04 -5.71 26.16
N PHE A 57 -0.71 -5.77 26.08
CA PHE A 57 0.06 -7.01 26.02
C PHE A 57 0.65 -7.31 27.42
N LYS A 58 0.51 -8.55 27.91
CA LYS A 58 0.80 -8.94 29.32
C LYS A 58 2.27 -9.36 29.57
N SER A 59 2.70 -9.26 30.83
CA SER A 59 4.07 -9.42 31.34
C SER A 59 4.44 -10.81 31.92
N TRP A 60 5.74 -10.96 32.23
CA TRP A 60 6.59 -12.06 32.74
C TRP A 60 5.99 -13.31 33.41
N LYS A 61 4.84 -13.25 34.12
CA LYS A 61 4.35 -14.36 34.98
C LYS A 61 3.34 -15.33 34.34
N ARG A 62 2.93 -15.13 33.08
CA ARG A 62 2.01 -16.05 32.37
C ARG A 62 2.46 -16.25 30.93
N GLY A 63 3.03 -17.42 30.65
CA GLY A 63 3.39 -17.81 29.29
C GLY A 63 2.19 -18.34 28.51
N LEU A 64 1.88 -17.71 27.38
CA LEU A 64 1.42 -18.41 26.18
C LEU A 64 1.81 -17.61 24.94
N ASN A 65 2.36 -18.37 23.99
CA ASN A 65 3.10 -17.95 22.82
C ASN A 65 2.16 -17.56 21.66
N GLY A 66 2.37 -16.36 21.11
CA GLY A 66 1.92 -15.87 19.80
C GLY A 66 2.72 -14.60 19.49
N ILE A 67 3.14 -14.26 18.27
CA ILE A 67 2.84 -14.77 16.92
C ILE A 67 4.17 -15.02 16.17
N SER A 68 4.32 -16.26 15.69
CA SER A 68 5.29 -16.87 14.77
C SER A 68 6.80 -16.57 14.90
N GLY A 69 7.53 -17.52 15.49
CA GLY A 69 8.80 -18.00 14.91
C GLY A 69 10.08 -17.21 15.15
N THR A 70 10.02 -15.94 15.52
CA THR A 70 11.11 -15.23 16.19
C THR A 70 10.50 -14.35 17.26
N ASP A 71 11.23 -14.14 18.35
CA ASP A 71 10.74 -13.26 19.38
C ASP A 71 10.44 -11.86 18.79
N ASN A 72 9.31 -11.28 19.17
CA ASN A 72 9.04 -9.87 18.88
C ASN A 72 9.77 -8.97 19.90
N ARG A 73 10.79 -9.49 20.61
CA ARG A 73 11.58 -8.71 21.59
C ARG A 73 12.57 -7.81 20.87
N GLU A 74 12.98 -8.18 19.66
CA GLU A 74 13.91 -7.40 18.84
C GLU A 74 13.24 -6.40 17.89
N LEU A 75 11.90 -6.37 17.80
CA LEU A 75 11.14 -5.35 17.07
C LEU A 75 10.73 -4.24 18.04
N ILE A 76 11.51 -3.16 18.08
CA ILE A 76 11.31 -2.05 19.01
C ILE A 76 11.01 -0.80 18.20
N TRP A 77 9.76 -0.34 18.23
CA TRP A 77 9.44 1.00 17.77
C TRP A 77 9.95 2.02 18.79
N LYS A 78 10.86 2.89 18.36
CA LYS A 78 11.35 4.03 19.13
C LYS A 78 10.82 5.33 18.53
N PRO A 79 9.72 5.88 19.06
CA PRO A 79 9.09 7.07 18.50
C PRO A 79 10.02 8.29 18.52
N GLU A 80 10.86 8.44 19.54
CA GLU A 80 11.86 9.50 19.67
C GLU A 80 12.96 9.47 18.61
N GLU A 81 13.18 8.32 17.97
CA GLU A 81 14.15 8.16 16.88
C GLU A 81 13.49 8.02 15.50
N SER A 82 12.15 8.07 15.44
CA SER A 82 11.34 7.71 14.29
C SER A 82 11.82 6.40 13.65
N ALA A 83 12.15 5.39 14.46
CA ALA A 83 12.83 4.19 13.98
C ALA A 83 12.20 2.91 14.52
N LEU A 84 11.97 1.96 13.61
CA LEU A 84 11.74 0.57 13.95
C LEU A 84 13.10 -0.11 14.06
N TYR A 85 13.46 -0.58 15.23
CA TYR A 85 14.64 -1.43 15.40
C TYR A 85 14.27 -2.87 15.13
N TRP A 86 15.05 -3.55 14.30
CA TRP A 86 14.96 -5.00 14.09
C TRP A 86 16.37 -5.60 14.14
N ARG A 87 16.60 -6.57 15.04
CA ARG A 87 17.93 -7.19 15.28
C ARG A 87 19.05 -6.18 15.51
N LYS A 88 18.77 -5.15 16.33
CA LYS A 88 19.68 -4.01 16.60
C LYS A 88 20.00 -3.13 15.38
N LYS A 89 19.41 -3.39 14.21
CA LYS A 89 19.50 -2.50 13.05
C LYS A 89 18.37 -1.48 13.09
N PRO A 90 18.66 -0.17 12.99
CA PRO A 90 17.64 0.86 12.91
C PRO A 90 17.06 0.94 11.50
N TYR A 91 15.74 0.80 11.39
CA TYR A 91 14.96 1.15 10.20
C TYR A 91 14.26 2.45 10.49
N ARG A 92 14.94 3.56 10.18
CA ARG A 92 14.38 4.90 10.35
C ARG A 92 13.24 5.09 9.35
N VAL A 93 12.07 5.40 9.87
CA VAL A 93 11.00 5.97 9.08
C VAL A 93 11.54 7.32 8.61
N LYS A 94 11.81 7.42 7.31
CA LYS A 94 11.93 8.73 6.66
C LYS A 94 10.54 9.33 6.62
N ILE A 95 10.15 9.97 7.71
CA ILE A 95 9.19 11.07 7.63
C ILE A 95 10.05 12.24 7.20
N ASP A 96 9.98 12.60 5.92
CA ASP A 96 10.51 13.89 5.53
C ASP A 96 9.60 14.93 6.20
N ASP A 97 10.07 15.51 7.31
CA ASP A 97 9.37 16.57 8.05
C ASP A 97 9.37 17.89 7.26
N SER A 98 9.98 17.94 6.07
CA SER A 98 9.59 18.95 5.10
C SER A 98 8.11 18.71 4.79
N GLN A 99 7.27 19.70 5.08
CA GLN A 99 5.89 19.72 4.62
C GLN A 99 5.89 19.74 3.09
N GLN A 100 6.14 18.58 2.47
CA GLN A 100 6.24 18.43 1.03
C GLN A 100 4.86 18.63 0.45
N GLN A 101 4.62 19.86 0.03
CA GLN A 101 3.47 20.26 -0.73
C GLN A 101 3.88 20.35 -2.19
N VAL A 102 3.08 19.72 -3.03
CA VAL A 102 3.25 19.73 -4.47
C VAL A 102 2.01 20.38 -5.08
N ALA A 103 2.23 21.23 -6.08
CA ALA A 103 1.16 21.72 -6.94
C ALA A 103 1.20 20.94 -8.26
N LEU A 104 0.07 20.37 -8.67
CA LEU A 104 -0.10 19.82 -10.02
C LEU A 104 -0.78 20.87 -10.89
N ILE A 105 -0.02 21.50 -11.78
CA ILE A 105 -0.46 22.62 -12.62
C ILE A 105 -0.83 22.13 -14.03
N PHE A 106 -1.93 22.62 -14.57
CA PHE A 106 -2.38 22.35 -15.94
C PHE A 106 -3.15 23.54 -16.53
N ASP A 107 -3.15 23.66 -17.85
CA ASP A 107 -3.87 24.72 -18.58
C ASP A 107 -5.23 24.25 -19.08
N GLU A 108 -6.04 25.21 -19.56
CA GLU A 108 -7.37 24.93 -20.11
C GLU A 108 -7.32 23.95 -21.29
N LYS A 109 -6.31 24.05 -22.16
CA LYS A 109 -6.14 23.12 -23.29
C LYS A 109 -5.98 21.69 -22.80
N THR A 110 -5.17 21.47 -21.77
CA THR A 110 -4.92 20.16 -21.17
C THR A 110 -6.18 19.64 -20.46
N ARG A 111 -6.89 20.51 -19.72
CA ARG A 111 -8.18 20.19 -19.11
C ARG A 111 -9.21 19.70 -20.13
N GLN A 112 -9.29 20.34 -21.29
CA GLN A 112 -10.22 19.96 -22.36
C GLN A 112 -9.80 18.66 -23.08
N ALA A 113 -8.49 18.43 -23.23
CA ALA A 113 -7.97 17.25 -23.92
C ALA A 113 -8.07 15.96 -23.10
N GLU A 114 -7.91 16.01 -21.77
CA GLU A 114 -7.91 14.82 -20.91
C GLU A 114 -9.16 14.76 -20.02
N LYS A 115 -10.10 13.88 -20.39
CA LYS A 115 -11.38 13.69 -19.68
C LYS A 115 -11.21 13.36 -18.20
N ARG A 116 -10.13 12.65 -17.82
CA ARG A 116 -9.85 12.30 -16.41
C ARG A 116 -9.60 13.53 -15.53
N ILE A 117 -9.11 14.63 -16.09
CA ILE A 117 -8.94 15.89 -15.34
C ILE A 117 -10.29 16.41 -14.86
N GLY A 118 -11.33 16.40 -15.71
CA GLY A 118 -12.67 16.84 -15.31
C GLY A 118 -13.26 16.01 -14.17
N MET A 119 -13.01 14.70 -14.17
CA MET A 119 -13.37 13.82 -13.06
C MET A 119 -12.61 14.17 -11.78
N SER A 120 -11.28 14.38 -11.86
CA SER A 120 -10.47 14.81 -10.71
C SER A 120 -10.94 16.15 -10.15
N MET A 121 -11.21 17.15 -11.00
CA MET A 121 -11.72 18.45 -10.56
C MET A 121 -13.04 18.32 -9.80
N THR A 122 -13.96 17.48 -10.29
CA THR A 122 -15.21 17.17 -9.60
C THR A 122 -14.97 16.54 -8.21
N LEU A 123 -13.94 15.70 -8.06
CA LEU A 123 -13.59 15.10 -6.77
C LEU A 123 -13.02 16.13 -5.79
N PHE A 124 -12.15 17.03 -6.25
CA PHE A 124 -11.62 18.12 -5.42
C PHE A 124 -12.72 19.10 -5.00
N ASP A 125 -13.61 19.47 -5.92
CA ASP A 125 -14.78 20.32 -5.60
C ASP A 125 -15.67 19.67 -4.53
N LYS A 126 -15.96 18.36 -4.67
CA LYS A 126 -16.72 17.60 -3.67
C LYS A 126 -16.01 17.47 -2.32
N ALA A 127 -14.68 17.44 -2.32
CA ALA A 127 -13.88 17.40 -1.11
C ALA A 127 -13.84 18.76 -0.39
N GLY A 128 -14.35 19.83 -1.00
CA GLY A 128 -14.47 21.16 -0.40
C GLY A 128 -13.17 21.98 -0.45
N GLY A 129 -12.22 21.63 -1.32
CA GLY A 129 -10.98 22.38 -1.47
C GLY A 129 -9.92 21.66 -2.28
N GLY A 130 -8.80 22.35 -2.51
CA GLY A 130 -7.63 21.80 -3.19
C GLY A 130 -7.59 22.00 -4.69
N LEU A 131 -8.60 22.64 -5.30
CA LEU A 131 -8.59 23.10 -6.68
C LEU A 131 -8.45 24.62 -6.74
N ILE A 132 -7.40 25.10 -7.38
CA ILE A 132 -7.13 26.52 -7.64
C ILE A 132 -7.38 26.79 -9.12
N THR A 133 -8.01 27.92 -9.42
CA THR A 133 -8.17 28.46 -10.79
C THR A 133 -7.55 29.85 -10.83
N ALA A 134 -6.77 30.13 -11.87
CA ALA A 134 -6.06 31.40 -12.04
C ALA A 134 -6.08 31.89 -13.49
N ASP A 135 -6.05 33.20 -13.67
CA ASP A 135 -5.97 33.85 -14.98
C ASP A 135 -4.52 34.30 -15.23
N GLY A 136 -3.70 33.37 -15.73
CA GLY A 136 -2.27 33.56 -15.97
C GLY A 136 -1.35 33.15 -14.81
N ILE A 137 -0.05 33.10 -15.09
CA ILE A 137 0.96 32.54 -14.19
C ILE A 137 1.18 33.37 -12.93
N ASP A 138 1.04 34.70 -13.00
CA ASP A 138 1.26 35.59 -11.86
C ASP A 138 0.13 35.45 -10.82
N ASP A 139 -1.14 35.45 -11.27
CA ASP A 139 -2.30 35.15 -10.40
C ASP A 139 -2.22 33.74 -9.80
N LEU A 140 -1.67 32.77 -10.56
CA LEU A 140 -1.45 31.42 -10.02
C LEU A 140 -0.40 31.43 -8.91
N ALA A 141 0.71 32.15 -9.09
CA ALA A 141 1.76 32.24 -8.09
C ALA A 141 1.25 32.85 -6.78
N ASP A 142 0.47 33.93 -6.88
CA ASP A 142 -0.16 34.60 -5.75
C ASP A 142 -1.10 33.65 -4.99
N LYS A 143 -1.95 32.90 -5.70
CA LYS A 143 -2.89 31.93 -5.11
C LYS A 143 -2.19 30.71 -4.48
N LEU A 144 -1.04 30.32 -5.01
CA LEU A 144 -0.22 29.25 -4.44
C LEU A 144 0.66 29.74 -3.26
N GLY A 145 0.84 31.05 -3.11
CA GLY A 145 1.74 31.63 -2.11
C GLY A 145 3.21 31.39 -2.41
N VAL A 146 3.59 31.31 -3.70
CA VAL A 146 4.98 31.09 -4.14
C VAL A 146 5.53 32.31 -4.87
N PRO A 147 6.86 32.53 -4.91
CA PRO A 147 7.42 33.66 -5.65
C PRO A 147 7.12 33.57 -7.16
N ALA A 148 6.45 34.59 -7.70
CA ALA A 148 6.03 34.62 -9.11
C ALA A 148 7.18 34.40 -10.10
N GLY A 149 8.33 35.04 -9.87
CA GLY A 149 9.52 34.87 -10.71
C GLY A 149 10.02 33.41 -10.77
N VAL A 150 9.97 32.70 -9.64
CA VAL A 150 10.41 31.30 -9.54
C VAL A 150 9.45 30.37 -10.27
N LEU A 151 8.14 30.56 -10.08
CA LEU A 151 7.14 29.74 -10.78
C LEU A 151 7.22 29.98 -12.30
N LYS A 152 7.36 31.24 -12.71
CA LYS A 152 7.51 31.63 -14.11
C LYS A 152 8.74 30.97 -14.74
N GLU A 153 9.91 31.10 -14.13
CA GLU A 153 11.14 30.46 -14.62
C GLU A 153 11.00 28.94 -14.70
N THR A 154 10.34 28.31 -13.72
CA THR A 154 10.07 26.87 -13.72
C THR A 154 9.27 26.43 -14.93
N VAL A 155 8.17 27.14 -15.24
CA VAL A 155 7.31 26.81 -16.37
C VAL A 155 7.97 27.16 -17.71
N GLU A 156 8.70 28.27 -17.81
CA GLU A 156 9.47 28.63 -19.01
C GLU A 156 10.55 27.59 -19.32
N SER A 157 11.32 27.18 -18.30
CA SER A 157 12.35 26.15 -18.40
C SER A 157 11.77 24.81 -18.84
N PHE A 158 10.62 24.41 -18.29
CA PHE A 158 9.91 23.21 -18.74
C PHE A 158 9.44 23.34 -20.19
N ASN A 159 8.72 24.42 -20.53
CA ASN A 159 8.19 24.67 -21.87
C ASN A 159 9.28 24.70 -22.95
N ALA A 160 10.47 25.21 -22.64
CA ALA A 160 11.62 25.23 -23.55
C ALA A 160 12.15 23.81 -23.88
N LYS A 161 11.97 22.84 -22.98
CA LYS A 161 12.43 21.45 -23.13
C LYS A 161 11.40 20.54 -23.78
N VAL A 162 10.15 20.99 -23.93
CA VAL A 162 9.09 20.21 -24.60
C VAL A 162 9.28 20.25 -26.12
N ARG A 163 9.47 19.07 -26.71
CA ARG A 163 9.60 18.85 -28.15
C ARG A 163 8.23 18.65 -28.81
N ALA A 164 8.18 18.84 -30.12
CA ALA A 164 6.93 18.75 -30.89
C ALA A 164 6.32 17.33 -30.93
N ASP A 165 7.14 16.30 -30.72
CA ASP A 165 6.72 14.90 -30.64
C ASP A 165 6.15 14.50 -29.27
N GLY A 166 6.03 15.45 -28.34
CA GLY A 166 5.51 15.22 -26.99
C GLY A 166 6.53 14.60 -26.05
N THR A 167 7.83 14.67 -26.35
CA THR A 167 8.91 14.27 -25.45
C THR A 167 9.59 15.48 -24.80
N ALA A 168 10.24 15.27 -23.65
CA ALA A 168 11.07 16.27 -22.97
C ALA A 168 12.16 15.57 -22.13
N PRO A 169 13.16 14.93 -22.77
CA PRO A 169 14.19 14.16 -22.06
C PRO A 169 15.15 15.02 -21.23
N GLU A 170 15.23 16.33 -21.50
CA GLU A 170 16.03 17.28 -20.71
C GLU A 170 15.25 17.90 -19.54
N ALA A 171 13.95 17.62 -19.42
CA ALA A 171 13.15 18.05 -18.27
C ALA A 171 13.57 17.32 -16.99
N VAL A 172 13.21 17.88 -15.84
CA VAL A 172 13.47 17.27 -14.53
C VAL A 172 12.13 17.06 -13.82
N PRO A 173 11.66 15.81 -13.64
CA PRO A 173 12.20 14.58 -14.23
C PRO A 173 12.02 14.52 -15.77
N PRO A 174 12.80 13.69 -16.48
CA PRO A 174 12.69 13.54 -17.92
C PRO A 174 11.33 12.95 -18.30
N LYS A 175 10.74 13.42 -19.41
CA LYS A 175 9.47 12.89 -19.93
C LYS A 175 9.70 12.19 -21.26
N ALA A 176 9.47 10.88 -21.28
CA ALA A 176 9.55 10.09 -22.52
C ALA A 176 8.34 10.32 -23.44
N HIS A 177 7.18 10.69 -22.89
CA HIS A 177 5.94 10.90 -23.64
C HIS A 177 5.05 11.94 -22.92
N LEU A 178 4.00 12.39 -23.62
CA LEU A 178 2.94 13.25 -23.08
C LEU A 178 3.44 14.56 -22.43
N ALA A 179 4.59 15.06 -22.87
CA ALA A 179 5.04 16.40 -22.54
C ALA A 179 4.23 17.41 -23.37
N ALA A 180 3.67 18.41 -22.71
CA ALA A 180 2.91 19.47 -23.35
C ALA A 180 3.32 20.81 -22.72
N LYS A 181 3.47 21.84 -23.55
CA LYS A 181 3.73 23.20 -23.07
C LYS A 181 2.49 23.75 -22.37
N LEU A 182 2.69 24.44 -21.25
CA LEU A 182 1.66 25.19 -20.53
C LEU A 182 1.48 26.58 -21.15
N ASP A 183 0.24 26.96 -21.44
CA ASP A 183 -0.10 28.35 -21.77
C ASP A 183 -0.10 29.23 -20.51
N MET A 184 0.99 29.96 -20.30
CA MET A 184 1.20 30.79 -19.10
C MET A 184 0.33 32.06 -19.04
N LYS A 185 -0.28 32.47 -20.15
CA LYS A 185 -1.15 33.66 -20.22
C LYS A 185 -2.63 33.31 -20.16
N GLY A 186 -2.97 32.08 -20.50
CA GLY A 186 -4.32 31.56 -20.47
C GLY A 186 -4.80 31.22 -19.05
N ARG A 187 -5.96 30.58 -19.01
CA ARG A 187 -6.51 30.06 -17.75
C ARG A 187 -5.71 28.84 -17.29
N LEU A 188 -5.26 28.90 -16.04
CA LEU A 188 -4.48 27.88 -15.37
C LEU A 188 -5.25 27.30 -14.19
N TYR A 189 -4.92 26.05 -13.87
CA TYR A 189 -5.48 25.32 -12.74
C TYR A 189 -4.35 24.66 -11.95
N ALA A 190 -4.57 24.50 -10.65
CA ALA A 190 -3.69 23.69 -9.83
C ALA A 190 -4.46 22.82 -8.84
N PHE A 191 -4.04 21.57 -8.69
CA PHE A 191 -4.36 20.80 -7.48
C PHE A 191 -3.32 21.11 -6.41
N TYR A 192 -3.73 21.74 -5.30
CA TYR A 192 -2.83 22.20 -4.25
C TYR A 192 -3.56 22.47 -2.92
N PRO A 193 -2.96 22.13 -1.75
CA PRO A 193 -1.70 21.41 -1.62
C PRO A 193 -1.88 19.90 -1.77
N LEU A 194 -1.02 19.26 -2.57
CA LEU A 194 -0.91 17.81 -2.60
C LEU A 194 0.23 17.37 -1.69
N THR A 195 -0.04 16.41 -0.82
CA THR A 195 0.97 15.79 0.04
C THR A 195 1.11 14.31 -0.32
N PRO A 196 2.33 13.77 -0.39
CA PRO A 196 2.52 12.33 -0.53
C PRO A 196 1.79 11.56 0.57
N SER A 197 1.14 10.46 0.20
CA SER A 197 0.49 9.55 1.14
C SER A 197 0.85 8.11 0.82
N ILE A 198 0.90 7.26 1.84
CA ILE A 198 1.21 5.85 1.67
C ILE A 198 0.07 5.20 0.88
N THR A 199 0.39 4.74 -0.33
CA THR A 199 -0.58 4.14 -1.24
C THR A 199 -0.56 2.62 -1.20
N MET A 200 0.63 2.01 -1.08
CA MET A 200 0.80 0.54 -1.03
C MET A 200 2.12 0.16 -0.36
N VAL A 201 2.25 -1.12 -0.03
CA VAL A 201 3.52 -1.70 0.46
C VAL A 201 4.19 -2.56 -0.61
N TYR A 202 5.50 -2.40 -0.76
CA TYR A 202 6.30 -3.32 -1.56
C TYR A 202 6.67 -4.57 -0.76
N GLY A 203 6.77 -5.70 -1.46
CA GLY A 203 7.01 -7.02 -0.85
C GLY A 203 5.75 -7.73 -0.40
N GLY A 204 5.93 -8.93 0.18
CA GLY A 204 4.84 -9.81 0.58
C GLY A 204 5.33 -11.24 0.78
N LEU A 205 4.41 -12.19 0.84
CA LEU A 205 4.73 -13.61 0.88
C LEU A 205 5.44 -14.03 -0.42
N THR A 206 6.49 -14.84 -0.30
CA THR A 206 7.15 -15.44 -1.45
C THR A 206 6.28 -16.56 -2.00
N ILE A 207 5.93 -16.47 -3.28
CA ILE A 207 5.16 -17.48 -4.00
C ILE A 207 5.92 -17.99 -5.21
N ASP A 208 5.63 -19.21 -5.62
CA ASP A 208 6.03 -19.71 -6.94
C ASP A 208 5.05 -19.28 -8.04
N THR A 209 5.32 -19.69 -9.29
CA THR A 209 4.49 -19.38 -10.46
C THR A 209 3.09 -20.00 -10.41
N LYS A 210 2.81 -20.88 -9.43
CA LYS A 210 1.50 -21.50 -9.19
C LYS A 210 0.79 -20.87 -7.98
N ALA A 211 1.23 -19.69 -7.55
CA ALA A 211 0.70 -18.96 -6.40
C ALA A 211 0.80 -19.71 -5.06
N ARG A 212 1.68 -20.73 -4.97
CA ARG A 212 1.89 -21.51 -3.75
C ARG A 212 2.92 -20.79 -2.89
N VAL A 213 2.62 -20.61 -1.60
CA VAL A 213 3.55 -19.97 -0.68
C VAL A 213 4.76 -20.85 -0.46
N THR A 214 5.94 -20.24 -0.42
CA THR A 214 7.23 -20.91 -0.23
C THR A 214 7.87 -20.51 1.08
N ALA A 215 8.58 -21.45 1.69
CA ALA A 215 9.48 -21.19 2.81
C ALA A 215 10.80 -20.57 2.32
N GLN A 216 11.66 -20.16 3.25
CA GLN A 216 12.92 -19.48 2.94
C GLN A 216 13.89 -20.34 2.12
N ASP A 217 13.82 -21.66 2.26
CA ASP A 217 14.59 -22.65 1.49
C ASP A 217 13.96 -22.98 0.12
N GLY A 218 12.81 -22.36 -0.20
CA GLY A 218 12.08 -22.58 -1.45
C GLY A 218 11.05 -23.70 -1.37
N ASP A 219 10.91 -24.40 -0.23
CA ASP A 219 9.95 -25.49 -0.09
C ASP A 219 8.51 -24.95 -0.12
N VAL A 220 7.67 -25.65 -0.89
CA VAL A 220 6.27 -25.27 -1.04
C VAL A 220 5.47 -25.66 0.21
N MET A 221 4.80 -24.68 0.81
CA MET A 221 3.83 -24.89 1.88
C MET A 221 2.53 -25.44 1.29
N ARG A 222 2.40 -26.77 1.29
CA ARG A 222 1.25 -27.47 0.69
C ARG A 222 -0.07 -26.96 1.27
N GLY A 223 -0.99 -26.57 0.38
CA GLY A 223 -2.32 -26.10 0.74
C GLY A 223 -2.41 -24.62 1.09
N LEU A 224 -1.29 -23.90 1.09
CA LEU A 224 -1.26 -22.45 1.28
C LEU A 224 -0.97 -21.74 -0.05
N TYR A 225 -1.91 -20.90 -0.46
CA TYR A 225 -1.81 -20.06 -1.65
C TYR A 225 -1.99 -18.59 -1.25
N ALA A 226 -1.35 -17.68 -1.99
CA ALA A 226 -1.46 -16.24 -1.74
C ALA A 226 -1.60 -15.46 -3.06
N ALA A 227 -2.32 -14.36 -3.00
CA ALA A 227 -2.62 -13.49 -4.12
C ALA A 227 -2.98 -12.07 -3.62
N GLY A 228 -3.11 -11.13 -4.55
CA GLY A 228 -3.41 -9.73 -4.22
C GLY A 228 -2.18 -8.99 -3.71
N GLU A 229 -2.38 -8.00 -2.84
CA GLU A 229 -1.28 -7.21 -2.22
C GLU A 229 -0.56 -7.96 -1.09
N THR A 230 -1.02 -9.16 -0.71
CA THR A 230 -0.27 -10.05 0.21
C THR A 230 0.97 -10.68 -0.43
N VAL A 231 1.08 -10.56 -1.75
CA VAL A 231 2.23 -10.91 -2.58
C VAL A 231 2.57 -9.70 -3.45
N ASN A 232 3.80 -9.57 -3.90
CA ASN A 232 4.14 -8.44 -4.76
C ASN A 232 5.21 -8.81 -5.78
N LEU A 233 4.98 -8.45 -7.04
CA LEU A 233 5.95 -8.55 -8.12
C LEU A 233 6.92 -7.35 -8.14
N TYR A 234 6.55 -6.27 -7.46
CA TYR A 234 7.27 -5.00 -7.49
C TYR A 234 8.25 -4.92 -6.33
N TYR A 235 9.50 -4.61 -6.67
CA TYR A 235 10.59 -4.34 -5.73
C TYR A 235 11.21 -3.00 -6.14
N MET A 236 11.35 -2.08 -5.17
CA MET A 236 11.89 -0.72 -5.33
C MET A 236 11.03 0.25 -6.17
N ASP A 237 10.42 -0.20 -7.26
CA ASP A 237 9.60 0.63 -8.16
C ASP A 237 8.31 -0.09 -8.58
N TYR A 238 7.27 0.70 -8.87
CA TYR A 238 5.93 0.23 -9.21
C TYR A 238 5.46 0.84 -10.53
N HIS A 239 5.09 -0.03 -11.46
CA HIS A 239 4.38 0.41 -12.65
C HIS A 239 2.92 0.72 -12.30
N GLY A 240 2.54 2.00 -12.43
CA GLY A 240 1.19 2.47 -12.18
C GLY A 240 0.11 1.62 -12.86
N GLY A 241 -0.80 1.06 -12.06
CA GLY A 241 -1.89 0.20 -12.53
C GLY A 241 -1.57 -1.29 -12.56
N GLY A 242 -0.31 -1.69 -12.31
CA GLY A 242 0.12 -3.08 -12.38
C GLY A 242 -0.36 -3.99 -11.26
N ILE A 243 -0.85 -3.45 -10.13
CA ILE A 243 -1.33 -4.26 -9.00
C ILE A 243 -2.68 -4.93 -9.30
N LEU A 244 -3.58 -4.27 -10.02
CA LEU A 244 -4.91 -4.83 -10.31
C LEU A 244 -4.83 -6.07 -11.22
N PRO A 245 -4.05 -6.07 -12.32
CA PRO A 245 -3.77 -7.28 -13.09
C PRO A 245 -3.10 -8.38 -12.25
N GLN A 246 -2.15 -8.03 -11.36
CA GLN A 246 -1.52 -9.00 -10.45
C GLN A 246 -2.56 -9.67 -9.56
N CYS A 247 -3.45 -8.89 -8.93
CA CYS A 247 -4.55 -9.39 -8.11
C CYS A 247 -5.43 -10.38 -8.90
N LEU A 248 -5.82 -10.01 -10.12
CA LEU A 248 -6.66 -10.84 -10.97
C LEU A 248 -5.97 -12.15 -11.37
N ALA A 249 -4.73 -12.05 -11.87
CA ALA A 249 -3.98 -13.19 -12.39
C ALA A 249 -3.65 -14.20 -11.28
N PHE A 250 -2.99 -13.76 -10.21
CA PHE A 250 -2.63 -14.65 -9.11
C PHE A 250 -3.84 -15.07 -8.29
N GLY A 251 -4.88 -14.24 -8.20
CA GLY A 251 -6.13 -14.62 -7.56
C GLY A 251 -6.79 -15.81 -8.26
N ARG A 252 -6.80 -15.80 -9.59
CA ARG A 252 -7.28 -16.93 -10.40
C ARG A 252 -6.41 -18.18 -10.22
N VAL A 253 -5.10 -18.05 -10.34
CA VAL A 253 -4.16 -19.19 -10.20
C VAL A 253 -4.26 -19.83 -8.80
N ALA A 254 -4.27 -19.01 -7.75
CA ALA A 254 -4.44 -19.46 -6.38
C ALA A 254 -5.78 -20.19 -6.18
N GLY A 255 -6.88 -19.64 -6.70
CA GLY A 255 -8.20 -20.25 -6.63
C GLY A 255 -8.27 -21.61 -7.33
N GLU A 256 -7.77 -21.72 -8.56
CA GLU A 256 -7.72 -22.98 -9.31
C GLU A 256 -6.84 -24.03 -8.60
N GLY A 257 -5.68 -23.62 -8.05
CA GLY A 257 -4.78 -24.49 -7.30
C GLY A 257 -5.42 -25.02 -6.01
N ALA A 258 -6.06 -24.14 -5.24
CA ALA A 258 -6.77 -24.51 -4.03
C ALA A 258 -7.93 -25.48 -4.32
N ALA A 259 -8.73 -25.23 -5.36
CA ALA A 259 -9.84 -26.10 -5.75
C ALA A 259 -9.38 -27.49 -6.20
N LYS A 260 -8.32 -27.58 -7.01
CA LYS A 260 -7.74 -28.87 -7.43
C LYS A 260 -7.28 -29.71 -6.24
N LEU A 261 -6.65 -29.07 -5.26
CA LEU A 261 -6.19 -29.75 -4.04
C LEU A 261 -7.38 -30.26 -3.21
N ALA A 262 -8.43 -29.45 -3.05
CA ALA A 262 -9.65 -29.84 -2.33
C ALA A 262 -10.36 -31.03 -3.01
N GLY A 263 -10.46 -31.03 -4.34
CA GLY A 263 -11.07 -32.12 -5.11
C GLY A 263 -10.31 -33.45 -5.03
N HIS A 264 -8.99 -33.42 -4.83
CA HIS A 264 -8.21 -34.64 -4.57
C HIS A 264 -8.42 -35.19 -3.17
N CYS A 265 -8.75 -34.34 -2.20
CA CYS A 265 -9.01 -34.77 -0.82
C CYS A 265 -10.38 -35.45 -0.67
N GLY A 266 -11.34 -35.17 -1.56
CA GLY A 266 -12.68 -35.77 -1.57
C GLY A 266 -12.78 -37.16 -2.23
N ARG A 267 -11.68 -37.71 -2.77
CA ARG A 267 -11.64 -39.07 -3.38
C ARG A 267 -10.99 -40.12 -2.47
N VAL A 268 -10.67 -39.76 -1.23
CA VAL A 268 -10.14 -40.66 -0.20
C VAL A 268 -11.18 -40.79 0.91
N PHE A 269 -12.35 -41.31 0.56
CA PHE A 269 -13.34 -41.88 1.49
C PHE A 269 -14.11 -42.97 0.76
#